data_AF-A0A7S2F2R0-F1
#
_entry.id   AF-A0A7S2F2R0-F1
#
_cell.length_a   1.000
_cell.length_b   1.000
_cell.length_c   1.000
_cell.angle_alpha   90.00
_cell.angle_beta   90.00
_cell.angle_gamma   90.00
#
_symmetry.space_group_name_H-M   'P 1'
#
loop_
_entity.id
_entity.type
_entity.pdbx_description
1 polymer ?
#
loop_
_entity_poly.entity_id
_entity_poly.type
_entity_poly.pdbx_seq_one_letter_code
_entity_poly.pdbx_strand_id
1 'polypeptide(L)'
;QEHACHGIANLVKTEPANSAEKLNQMADTLRRIETFYSAIGGLLGYQLQVLELIWAQGTPEHVSQDLVKETRAGAPPTPAEADSGNQTKFHLPPGPDMAQNEAFALRAAQWGVAALPCVGEVLPLGGAGDRLGLIDERTGEPLPAAMLPYAGRCMLEHLIRDVQAREYLHYKVHGTQHVTPIAIMTSDAKGNHSRISRLIEDKAFFGRPKSSFRLVKQPSVPLVCGTDGRWIVDGSAFQLQLKPGGHGALWKLLQDEGVLTWLEAQNRHAVVVRQVSNPIAGTDTTLLSLAGYGARHGKSFGFASCPRAVGANEGMNVLVEKKAPGGYTYGVSNVEYTEFDKYGLEDDSRDDGSVDESGRAVSKFPANTNVLYVAIPAVRDVLSREGVASLPGMIINLNKKAKWTDAASGEEREEFAGRLECTMQNLADGLCDPATKPLVGDDGVVALDVRLDLPRNEGDGDAVEDPGAENAYKKEAAAAAAPAIKSIDPKEGLRRLDQLSTFVMYNERRKVTSSAKKARDPNSTRLAQTPDGSFCDLQRNAAELLTKCGMKVPPARDHEEYLEKGGPAMTFLFHPSLGPMWDVIRQKIRGGAMTTGAELVLE
;
A
#
# COMPACT_ATOMS: atom_id res chain seq x y z
N GLN A 1 -9.13 13.56 29.67
CA GLN A 1 -10.39 12.98 29.13
C GLN A 1 -11.58 13.15 30.11
N GLU A 2 -11.66 14.26 30.87
CA GLU A 2 -12.69 14.44 31.91
C GLU A 2 -14.12 14.48 31.37
N HIS A 3 -14.33 14.98 30.15
CA HIS A 3 -15.63 15.01 29.50
C HIS A 3 -16.23 13.60 29.35
N ALA A 4 -15.41 12.57 29.13
CA ALA A 4 -15.87 11.20 29.03
C ALA A 4 -16.42 10.74 30.39
N CYS A 5 -15.78 11.12 31.50
CA CYS A 5 -16.25 10.86 32.86
C CYS A 5 -17.60 11.56 33.14
N HIS A 6 -17.79 12.80 32.67
CA HIS A 6 -19.10 13.46 32.74
C HIS A 6 -20.16 12.69 31.94
N GLY A 7 -19.80 12.19 30.76
CA GLY A 7 -20.66 11.31 29.97
C GLY A 7 -21.07 10.04 30.74
N ILE A 8 -20.14 9.41 31.48
CA ILE A 8 -20.44 8.25 32.33
C ILE A 8 -21.45 8.62 33.41
N ALA A 9 -21.22 9.72 34.11
CA ALA A 9 -22.11 10.19 35.17
C ALA A 9 -23.52 10.48 34.64
N ASN A 10 -23.63 11.04 33.44
CA ASN A 10 -24.92 11.30 32.80
C ASN A 10 -25.59 10.02 32.32
N LEU A 11 -24.86 9.09 31.69
CA LEU A 11 -25.37 7.78 31.28
C LEU A 11 -25.98 7.01 32.46
N VAL A 12 -25.29 6.98 33.60
CA VAL A 12 -25.77 6.28 34.80
C VAL A 12 -27.06 6.92 35.35
N LYS A 13 -27.22 8.25 35.19
CA LYS A 13 -28.42 8.96 35.61
C LYS A 13 -29.60 8.78 34.64
N THR A 14 -29.36 8.81 33.34
CA THR A 14 -30.42 8.85 32.31
C THR A 14 -30.82 7.47 31.78
N GLU A 15 -29.88 6.53 31.70
CA GLU A 15 -30.09 5.17 31.18
C GLU A 15 -29.46 4.09 32.10
N PRO A 16 -29.84 4.01 33.38
CA PRO A 16 -29.20 3.09 34.34
C PRO A 16 -29.25 1.62 33.89
N ALA A 17 -30.35 1.20 33.23
CA ALA A 17 -30.54 -0.16 32.76
C ALA A 17 -29.52 -0.60 31.68
N ASN A 18 -29.06 0.32 30.83
CA ASN A 18 -28.14 0.01 29.72
C ASN A 18 -26.71 0.48 30.00
N SER A 19 -26.49 1.18 31.12
CA SER A 19 -25.22 1.82 31.45
C SER A 19 -24.04 0.84 31.50
N ALA A 20 -24.23 -0.33 32.12
CA ALA A 20 -23.22 -1.36 32.21
C ALA A 20 -22.79 -1.90 30.84
N GLU A 21 -23.75 -2.11 29.93
CA GLU A 21 -23.46 -2.62 28.58
C GLU A 21 -22.63 -1.61 27.77
N LYS A 22 -23.06 -0.34 27.74
CA LYS A 22 -22.33 0.73 27.02
C LYS A 22 -20.93 0.97 27.60
N LEU A 23 -20.79 0.91 28.93
CA LEU A 23 -19.47 1.01 29.59
C LEU A 23 -18.56 -0.17 29.22
N ASN A 24 -19.10 -1.39 29.18
CA ASN A 24 -18.33 -2.56 28.76
C ASN A 24 -17.90 -2.45 27.29
N GLN A 25 -18.77 -1.97 26.39
CA GLN A 25 -18.41 -1.74 24.98
C GLN A 25 -17.27 -0.71 24.82
N MET A 26 -17.32 0.39 25.58
CA MET A 26 -16.24 1.37 25.62
C MET A 26 -14.95 0.76 26.18
N ALA A 27 -15.03 0.05 27.31
CA ALA A 27 -13.89 -0.60 27.94
C ALA A 27 -13.22 -1.64 27.03
N ASP A 28 -14.01 -2.44 26.30
CA ASP A 28 -13.50 -3.42 25.33
C ASP A 28 -12.77 -2.77 24.16
N THR A 29 -13.26 -1.62 23.71
CA THR A 29 -12.58 -0.82 22.69
C THR A 29 -11.25 -0.28 23.21
N LEU A 30 -11.23 0.32 24.41
CA LEU A 30 -10.02 0.85 25.02
C LEU A 30 -9.00 -0.25 25.35
N ARG A 31 -9.44 -1.44 25.78
CA ARG A 31 -8.56 -2.59 26.04
C ARG A 31 -7.87 -3.10 24.78
N ARG A 32 -8.54 -3.04 23.63
CA ARG A 32 -7.92 -3.38 22.35
C ARG A 32 -6.84 -2.38 21.96
N ILE A 33 -7.06 -1.09 22.20
CA ILE A 33 -6.06 -0.04 21.97
C ILE A 33 -4.87 -0.21 22.92
N GLU A 34 -5.13 -0.46 24.20
CA GLU A 34 -4.12 -0.76 25.21
C GLU A 34 -3.21 -1.90 24.76
N THR A 35 -3.80 -3.00 24.27
CA THR A 35 -3.05 -4.18 23.84
C THR A 35 -2.28 -3.90 22.54
N PHE A 36 -2.94 -3.29 21.55
CA PHE A 36 -2.36 -3.05 20.23
C PHE A 36 -1.24 -1.99 20.26
N TYR A 37 -1.34 -0.96 21.10
CA TYR A 37 -0.32 0.08 21.21
C TYR A 37 0.60 -0.13 22.41
N SER A 38 0.65 -1.34 23.00
CA SER A 38 1.51 -1.65 24.15
C SER A 38 2.99 -1.30 23.93
N ALA A 39 3.49 -1.45 22.70
CA ALA A 39 4.86 -1.11 22.32
C ALA A 39 5.21 0.38 22.49
N ILE A 40 4.21 1.27 22.47
CA ILE A 40 4.38 2.71 22.72
C ILE A 40 3.84 3.14 24.08
N GLY A 41 3.46 2.21 24.96
CA GLY A 41 2.87 2.51 26.28
C GLY A 41 1.34 2.40 26.34
N GLY A 42 0.75 1.60 25.46
CA GLY A 42 -0.68 1.29 25.48
C GLY A 42 -1.55 2.49 25.15
N LEU A 43 -2.67 2.63 25.86
CA LEU A 43 -3.63 3.72 25.68
C LEU A 43 -3.04 5.09 26.04
N LEU A 44 -2.18 5.14 27.06
CA LEU A 44 -1.47 6.36 27.44
C LEU A 44 -0.46 6.77 26.37
N GLY A 45 0.31 5.79 25.88
CA GLY A 45 1.23 5.96 24.75
C GLY A 45 0.54 6.46 23.50
N TYR A 46 -0.59 5.85 23.14
CA TYR A 46 -1.45 6.28 22.04
C TYR A 46 -1.87 7.75 22.20
N GLN A 47 -2.35 8.12 23.39
CA GLN A 47 -2.80 9.49 23.66
C GLN A 47 -1.65 10.50 23.60
N LEU A 48 -0.48 10.15 24.15
CA LEU A 48 0.71 10.99 24.09
C LEU A 48 1.12 11.22 22.63
N GLN A 49 1.18 10.16 21.83
CA GLN A 49 1.54 10.26 20.42
C GLN A 49 0.57 11.14 19.63
N VAL A 50 -0.73 11.05 19.92
CA VAL A 50 -1.75 11.94 19.34
C VAL A 50 -1.44 13.40 19.67
N LEU A 51 -1.16 13.71 20.94
CA LEU A 51 -0.88 15.07 21.39
C LEU A 51 0.40 15.63 20.77
N GLU A 52 1.45 14.81 20.68
CA GLU A 52 2.71 15.19 20.01
C GLU A 52 2.50 15.51 18.53
N LEU A 53 1.69 14.71 17.83
CA LEU A 53 1.40 14.93 16.40
C LEU A 53 0.52 16.16 16.18
N ILE A 54 -0.47 16.40 17.05
CA ILE A 54 -1.27 17.65 17.04
C ILE A 54 -0.35 18.86 17.26
N TRP A 55 0.53 18.78 18.26
CA TRP A 55 1.47 19.84 18.58
C TRP A 55 2.43 20.13 17.42
N ALA A 56 2.95 19.08 16.78
CA ALA A 56 3.87 19.18 15.65
C ALA A 56 3.23 19.81 14.40
N GLN A 57 1.91 19.71 14.21
CA GLN A 57 1.20 20.35 13.10
C GLN A 57 0.97 21.86 13.30
N GLY A 58 1.27 22.38 14.49
CA GLY A 58 0.85 23.71 14.90
C GLY A 58 -0.65 23.74 15.21
N THR A 59 -1.03 24.43 16.29
CA THR A 59 -2.46 24.64 16.58
C THR A 59 -3.14 25.36 15.41
N PRO A 60 -4.34 24.93 14.96
CA PRO A 60 -5.18 25.75 14.10
C PRO A 60 -5.27 27.16 14.68
N GLU A 61 -5.30 28.20 13.84
CA GLU A 61 -5.09 29.64 14.13
C GLU A 61 -5.93 30.32 15.24
N HIS A 62 -6.60 29.57 16.13
CA HIS A 62 -7.49 30.08 17.18
C HIS A 62 -7.02 29.85 18.62
N VAL A 63 -5.76 29.47 18.86
CA VAL A 63 -5.19 29.47 20.22
C VAL A 63 -4.37 30.75 20.41
N SER A 64 -4.69 31.53 21.45
CA SER A 64 -4.04 32.82 21.71
C SER A 64 -2.53 32.66 21.79
N GLN A 65 -1.80 33.48 21.03
CA GLN A 65 -0.33 33.47 20.96
C GLN A 65 0.35 33.72 22.32
N ASP A 66 -0.40 34.19 23.31
CA ASP A 66 0.09 34.49 24.65
C ASP A 66 0.17 33.25 25.55
N LEU A 67 -0.72 32.25 25.38
CA LEU A 67 -0.65 31.01 26.16
C LEU A 67 0.52 30.11 25.73
N VAL A 68 0.89 30.16 24.45
CA VAL A 68 1.97 29.36 23.84
C VAL A 68 3.36 29.84 24.28
N LYS A 69 3.50 31.12 24.61
CA LYS A 69 4.79 31.70 25.06
C LYS A 69 5.12 31.37 26.50
N GLU A 70 4.13 31.27 27.39
CA GLU A 70 4.36 30.96 28.81
C GLU A 70 4.61 29.47 29.08
N THR A 71 4.10 28.54 28.25
CA THR A 71 4.36 27.10 28.41
C THR A 71 5.64 26.59 27.74
N ARG A 72 6.29 27.41 26.89
CA ARG A 72 7.54 27.04 26.19
C ARG A 72 8.82 27.26 27.00
N ALA A 73 8.72 27.95 28.15
CA ALA A 73 9.85 28.17 29.05
C ALA A 73 10.08 26.95 29.96
N GLY A 74 10.65 25.87 29.40
CA GLY A 74 11.12 24.72 30.18
C GLY A 74 10.72 23.33 29.66
N ALA A 75 10.04 23.22 28.52
CA ALA A 75 9.73 21.94 27.91
C ALA A 75 10.99 21.32 27.24
N PRO A 76 11.20 19.99 27.32
CA PRO A 76 12.19 19.32 26.50
C PRO A 76 11.87 19.50 25.00
N PRO A 77 12.88 19.51 24.12
CA PRO A 77 12.66 19.64 22.68
C PRO A 77 11.74 18.53 22.20
N THR A 78 10.79 18.88 21.33
CA THR A 78 9.96 17.88 20.61
C THR A 78 10.85 16.93 19.79
N PRO A 79 10.39 15.72 19.43
CA PRO A 79 11.14 14.84 18.52
C PRO A 79 11.50 15.52 17.19
N ALA A 80 10.68 16.47 16.72
CA ALA A 80 10.96 17.30 15.56
C ALA A 80 12.06 18.36 15.82
N GLU A 81 12.09 18.96 17.01
CA GLU A 81 13.16 19.89 17.41
C GLU A 81 14.47 19.14 17.76
N ALA A 82 14.41 17.89 18.22
CA ALA A 82 15.57 17.02 18.38
C ALA A 82 16.18 16.57 17.03
N ASP A 83 15.36 16.48 15.98
CA ASP A 83 15.79 16.19 14.60
C ASP A 83 16.17 17.46 13.82
N SER A 84 15.95 18.67 14.36
CA SER A 84 16.32 19.95 13.71
C SER A 84 17.83 20.16 13.55
N GLY A 85 18.66 19.29 14.14
CA GLY A 85 20.09 19.17 13.87
C GLY A 85 20.49 18.09 12.85
N ASN A 86 19.55 17.27 12.37
CA ASN A 86 19.78 16.18 11.40
C ASN A 86 19.28 16.60 10.02
N GLN A 87 20.20 17.03 9.16
CA GLN A 87 19.94 17.26 7.73
C GLN A 87 19.43 15.96 7.06
N THR A 88 18.11 15.78 7.00
CA THR A 88 17.49 14.77 6.14
C THR A 88 17.35 15.36 4.75
N LYS A 89 17.85 14.66 3.73
CA LYS A 89 17.70 15.06 2.33
C LYS A 89 16.93 14.01 1.56
N PHE A 90 16.20 14.45 0.55
CA PHE A 90 15.39 13.59 -0.31
C PHE A 90 15.90 13.64 -1.75
N HIS A 91 16.13 12.47 -2.32
CA HIS A 91 16.63 12.28 -3.68
C HIS A 91 15.67 11.42 -4.50
N LEU A 92 15.67 11.60 -5.82
CA LEU A 92 14.93 10.70 -6.70
C LEU A 92 15.46 9.27 -6.50
N PRO A 93 14.62 8.28 -6.14
CA PRO A 93 15.12 6.95 -5.87
C PRO A 93 15.54 6.26 -7.17
N PRO A 94 16.77 5.72 -7.26
CA PRO A 94 17.19 4.97 -8.43
C PRO A 94 16.50 3.61 -8.46
N GLY A 95 16.18 3.12 -9.66
CA GLY A 95 15.60 1.80 -9.83
C GLY A 95 15.41 1.47 -11.31
N PRO A 96 15.26 0.18 -11.66
CA PRO A 96 15.03 -0.21 -13.04
C PRO A 96 13.65 0.28 -13.51
N ASP A 97 13.60 0.73 -14.76
CA ASP A 97 12.36 1.14 -15.44
C ASP A 97 11.94 0.07 -16.44
N MET A 98 10.86 -0.63 -16.11
CA MET A 98 10.27 -1.70 -16.91
C MET A 98 9.61 -1.17 -18.18
N ALA A 99 9.17 0.09 -18.21
CA ALA A 99 8.60 0.70 -19.40
C ALA A 99 9.68 0.94 -20.47
N GLN A 100 10.92 1.19 -20.05
CA GLN A 100 12.05 1.43 -20.94
C GLN A 100 12.87 0.18 -21.25
N ASN A 101 12.74 -0.89 -20.45
CA ASN A 101 13.47 -2.13 -20.65
C ASN A 101 12.58 -3.38 -20.49
N GLU A 102 11.90 -3.73 -21.60
CA GLU A 102 11.03 -4.91 -21.69
C GLU A 102 11.79 -6.22 -21.42
N ALA A 103 13.06 -6.32 -21.84
CA ALA A 103 13.88 -7.52 -21.60
C ALA A 103 14.16 -7.74 -20.11
N PHE A 104 14.47 -6.66 -19.37
CA PHE A 104 14.59 -6.72 -17.92
C PHE A 104 13.26 -7.04 -17.26
N ALA A 105 12.16 -6.41 -17.69
CA ALA A 105 10.83 -6.67 -17.15
C ALA A 105 10.46 -8.16 -17.27
N LEU A 106 10.70 -8.77 -18.44
CA LEU A 106 10.46 -10.20 -18.66
C LEU A 106 11.36 -11.07 -17.78
N ARG A 107 12.65 -10.73 -17.67
CA ARG A 107 13.61 -11.47 -16.83
C ARG A 107 13.24 -11.40 -15.34
N ALA A 108 12.87 -10.22 -14.85
CA ALA A 108 12.42 -10.02 -13.48
C ALA A 108 11.11 -10.79 -13.22
N ALA A 109 10.18 -10.78 -14.18
CA ALA A 109 8.95 -11.56 -14.08
C ALA A 109 9.20 -13.08 -14.05
N GLN A 110 10.18 -13.58 -14.81
CA GLN A 110 10.62 -14.99 -14.72
C GLN A 110 11.13 -15.34 -13.31
N TRP A 111 11.92 -14.46 -12.68
CA TRP A 111 12.30 -14.63 -11.28
C TRP A 111 11.07 -14.63 -10.36
N GLY A 112 10.08 -13.80 -10.65
CA GLY A 112 8.82 -13.73 -9.90
C GLY A 112 8.00 -15.00 -9.99
N VAL A 113 7.93 -15.59 -11.19
CA VAL A 113 7.30 -16.91 -11.39
C VAL A 113 8.04 -17.92 -10.54
N ALA A 114 9.37 -18.03 -10.67
CA ALA A 114 10.18 -18.99 -9.90
C ALA A 114 10.10 -18.77 -8.37
N ALA A 115 9.93 -17.53 -7.92
CA ALA A 115 9.80 -17.16 -6.51
C ALA A 115 8.39 -17.35 -5.94
N LEU A 116 7.39 -17.71 -6.74
CA LEU A 116 6.01 -17.88 -6.27
C LEU A 116 5.89 -18.82 -5.04
N PRO A 117 6.64 -19.94 -4.93
CA PRO A 117 6.61 -20.80 -3.75
C PRO A 117 7.15 -20.14 -2.46
N CYS A 118 7.84 -19.01 -2.53
CA CYS A 118 8.33 -18.29 -1.36
C CYS A 118 7.64 -16.94 -1.10
N VAL A 119 6.66 -16.56 -1.92
CA VAL A 119 5.97 -15.27 -1.81
C VAL A 119 4.46 -15.45 -1.57
N GLY A 120 3.92 -14.84 -0.52
CA GLY A 120 2.48 -14.79 -0.22
C GLY A 120 1.78 -13.55 -0.79
N GLU A 121 0.47 -13.45 -0.62
CA GLU A 121 -0.31 -12.27 -0.98
C GLU A 121 -0.95 -11.64 0.26
N VAL A 122 -0.90 -10.32 0.38
CA VAL A 122 -1.59 -9.55 1.41
C VAL A 122 -2.48 -8.49 0.75
N LEU A 123 -3.77 -8.47 1.11
CA LEU A 123 -4.76 -7.54 0.56
C LEU A 123 -5.34 -6.64 1.67
N PRO A 124 -4.91 -5.38 1.76
CA PRO A 124 -5.53 -4.39 2.62
C PRO A 124 -6.93 -4.00 2.12
N LEU A 125 -7.96 -4.32 2.91
CA LEU A 125 -9.39 -4.18 2.61
C LEU A 125 -10.13 -3.50 3.79
N GLY A 126 -9.51 -2.50 4.42
CA GLY A 126 -10.08 -1.87 5.62
C GLY A 126 -11.22 -0.87 5.36
N GLY A 127 -11.48 -0.48 4.11
CA GLY A 127 -12.40 0.60 3.75
C GLY A 127 -13.80 0.14 3.34
N ALA A 128 -14.82 0.91 3.75
CA ALA A 128 -16.16 0.85 3.15
C ALA A 128 -16.13 1.53 1.77
N GLY A 129 -16.95 1.03 0.82
CA GLY A 129 -17.12 1.58 -0.52
C GLY A 129 -17.95 2.87 -0.56
N ASP A 130 -18.01 3.64 0.53
CA ASP A 130 -18.83 4.85 0.65
C ASP A 130 -18.54 5.86 -0.44
N ARG A 131 -17.24 6.09 -0.69
CA ARG A 131 -16.80 7.02 -1.73
C ARG A 131 -17.19 6.56 -3.11
N LEU A 132 -17.39 5.25 -3.32
CA LEU A 132 -17.87 4.66 -4.57
C LEU A 132 -19.39 4.80 -4.73
N GLY A 133 -20.11 5.25 -3.70
CA GLY A 133 -21.58 5.20 -3.70
C GLY A 133 -22.12 3.77 -3.75
N LEU A 134 -21.29 2.77 -3.42
CA LEU A 134 -21.66 1.37 -3.53
C LEU A 134 -22.53 0.98 -2.33
N ILE A 135 -23.80 0.70 -2.60
CA ILE A 135 -24.82 0.36 -1.60
C ILE A 135 -25.47 -0.99 -1.90
N ASP A 136 -25.95 -1.62 -0.84
CA ASP A 136 -26.84 -2.78 -0.89
C ASP A 136 -28.25 -2.28 -1.22
N GLU A 137 -28.77 -2.59 -2.41
CA GLU A 137 -30.05 -2.06 -2.89
C GLU A 137 -31.24 -2.41 -1.98
N ARG A 138 -31.16 -3.52 -1.23
CA ARG A 138 -32.23 -3.96 -0.33
C ARG A 138 -32.21 -3.24 1.00
N THR A 139 -31.02 -2.99 1.55
CA THR A 139 -30.86 -2.42 2.90
C THR A 139 -30.51 -0.93 2.89
N GLY A 140 -30.03 -0.40 1.76
CA GLY A 140 -29.48 0.94 1.64
C GLY A 140 -28.10 1.11 2.30
N GLU A 141 -27.54 0.05 2.89
CA GLU A 141 -26.27 0.13 3.59
C GLU A 141 -25.07 0.14 2.62
N PRO A 142 -24.00 0.88 2.93
CA PRO A 142 -22.79 0.84 2.11
C PRO A 142 -22.13 -0.53 2.09
N LEU A 143 -21.63 -0.93 0.92
CA LEU A 143 -20.91 -2.18 0.73
C LEU A 143 -19.39 -1.98 0.72
N PRO A 144 -18.59 -3.00 1.08
CA PRO A 144 -17.14 -2.98 0.90
C PRO A 144 -16.73 -2.76 -0.57
N ALA A 145 -15.64 -2.02 -0.81
CA ALA A 145 -15.12 -1.80 -2.17
C ALA A 145 -14.78 -3.10 -2.91
N ALA A 146 -14.44 -4.16 -2.19
CA ALA A 146 -14.16 -5.47 -2.76
C ALA A 146 -15.39 -6.16 -3.40
N MET A 147 -16.60 -5.71 -3.05
CA MET A 147 -17.86 -6.16 -3.63
C MET A 147 -18.27 -5.36 -4.87
N LEU A 148 -17.52 -4.32 -5.27
CA LEU A 148 -17.80 -3.52 -6.46
C LEU A 148 -17.94 -4.45 -7.69
N PRO A 149 -19.11 -4.45 -8.36
CA PRO A 149 -19.26 -5.11 -9.65
C PRO A 149 -18.34 -4.42 -10.66
N TYR A 150 -17.43 -5.19 -11.23
CA TYR A 150 -16.37 -4.72 -12.10
C TYR A 150 -16.17 -5.79 -13.19
N ALA A 151 -16.34 -5.43 -14.46
CA ALA A 151 -16.20 -6.37 -15.59
C ALA A 151 -16.93 -7.72 -15.38
N GLY A 152 -18.18 -7.66 -14.88
CA GLY A 152 -19.03 -8.84 -14.67
C GLY A 152 -18.77 -9.67 -13.40
N ARG A 153 -17.78 -9.31 -12.56
CA ARG A 153 -17.48 -10.01 -11.29
C ARG A 153 -17.23 -9.00 -10.18
N CYS A 154 -17.13 -9.43 -8.92
CA CYS A 154 -16.70 -8.50 -7.89
C CYS A 154 -15.19 -8.21 -8.01
N MET A 155 -14.76 -7.06 -7.49
CA MET A 155 -13.35 -6.65 -7.50
C MET A 155 -12.45 -7.68 -6.79
N LEU A 156 -12.90 -8.28 -5.68
CA LEU A 156 -12.11 -9.32 -4.99
C LEU A 156 -11.85 -10.52 -5.90
N GLU A 157 -12.87 -10.99 -6.63
CA GLU A 157 -12.77 -12.15 -7.50
C GLU A 157 -11.73 -11.94 -8.61
N HIS A 158 -11.63 -10.72 -9.15
CA HIS A 158 -10.56 -10.38 -10.11
C HIS A 158 -9.17 -10.62 -9.53
N LEU A 159 -8.90 -10.09 -8.34
CA LEU A 159 -7.58 -10.22 -7.72
C LEU A 159 -7.23 -11.66 -7.37
N ILE A 160 -8.21 -12.46 -6.96
CA ILE A 160 -7.99 -13.89 -6.67
C ILE A 160 -7.70 -14.66 -7.96
N ARG A 161 -8.37 -14.32 -9.08
CA ARG A 161 -8.08 -14.93 -10.38
C ARG A 161 -6.68 -14.57 -10.90
N ASP A 162 -6.17 -13.37 -10.62
CA ASP A 162 -4.77 -13.03 -10.92
C ASP A 162 -3.79 -13.92 -10.16
N VAL A 163 -4.07 -14.21 -8.87
CA VAL A 163 -3.24 -15.12 -8.06
C VAL A 163 -3.26 -16.52 -8.69
N GLN A 164 -4.44 -17.04 -9.04
CA GLN A 164 -4.61 -18.34 -9.68
C GLN A 164 -3.89 -18.42 -11.04
N ALA A 165 -3.86 -17.34 -11.82
CA ALA A 165 -3.12 -17.29 -13.07
C ALA A 165 -1.60 -17.38 -12.88
N ARG A 166 -1.06 -16.70 -11.86
CA ARG A 166 0.36 -16.82 -11.50
C ARG A 166 0.71 -18.23 -11.04
N GLU A 167 -0.13 -18.85 -10.22
CA GLU A 167 0.01 -20.25 -9.79
C GLU A 167 -0.01 -21.21 -10.98
N TYR A 168 -0.95 -21.01 -11.90
CA TYR A 168 -1.05 -21.84 -13.10
C TYR A 168 0.17 -21.66 -14.01
N LEU A 169 0.65 -20.43 -14.19
CA LEU A 169 1.88 -20.18 -14.95
C LEU A 169 3.09 -20.86 -14.30
N HIS A 170 3.26 -20.73 -12.98
CA HIS A 170 4.33 -21.42 -12.26
C HIS A 170 4.26 -22.94 -12.48
N TYR A 171 3.07 -23.54 -12.33
CA TYR A 171 2.87 -24.95 -12.61
C TYR A 171 3.26 -25.33 -14.05
N LYS A 172 2.90 -24.51 -15.04
CA LYS A 172 3.25 -24.77 -16.44
C LYS A 172 4.74 -24.67 -16.74
N VAL A 173 5.46 -23.78 -16.05
CA VAL A 173 6.89 -23.56 -16.27
C VAL A 173 7.75 -24.54 -15.46
N HIS A 174 7.36 -24.85 -14.22
CA HIS A 174 8.20 -25.61 -13.28
C HIS A 174 7.65 -27.00 -12.94
N GLY A 175 6.46 -27.36 -13.40
CA GLY A 175 5.84 -28.67 -13.19
C GLY A 175 5.25 -28.87 -11.78
N THR A 176 5.39 -27.90 -10.87
CA THR A 176 4.93 -27.98 -9.48
C THR A 176 3.78 -27.00 -9.21
N GLN A 177 2.69 -27.54 -8.66
CA GLN A 177 1.52 -26.75 -8.29
C GLN A 177 1.67 -26.21 -6.88
N HIS A 178 1.41 -24.91 -6.71
CA HIS A 178 1.41 -24.24 -5.41
C HIS A 178 0.11 -23.48 -5.23
N VAL A 179 -0.33 -23.41 -3.97
CA VAL A 179 -1.42 -22.53 -3.54
C VAL A 179 -0.79 -21.40 -2.73
N THR A 180 -0.82 -20.20 -3.29
CA THR A 180 -0.38 -18.97 -2.63
C THR A 180 -1.34 -18.64 -1.49
N PRO A 181 -0.86 -18.55 -0.24
CA PRO A 181 -1.66 -18.10 0.88
C PRO A 181 -1.98 -16.62 0.75
N ILE A 182 -3.21 -16.26 1.11
CA ILE A 182 -3.76 -14.91 0.98
C ILE A 182 -4.21 -14.43 2.36
N ALA A 183 -3.56 -13.39 2.86
CA ALA A 183 -4.02 -12.67 4.05
C ALA A 183 -4.82 -11.43 3.64
N ILE A 184 -5.95 -11.19 4.27
CA ILE A 184 -6.84 -10.05 3.98
C ILE A 184 -7.06 -9.27 5.26
N MET A 185 -6.67 -8.00 5.28
CA MET A 185 -6.97 -7.11 6.40
C MET A 185 -8.32 -6.42 6.17
N THR A 186 -9.23 -6.54 7.13
CA THR A 186 -10.60 -6.02 7.08
C THR A 186 -10.85 -5.05 8.24
N SER A 187 -12.06 -4.50 8.36
CA SER A 187 -12.44 -3.64 9.49
C SER A 187 -13.86 -3.92 10.01
N ASP A 188 -14.17 -3.48 11.22
CA ASP A 188 -15.55 -3.49 11.74
C ASP A 188 -16.42 -2.40 11.11
N ALA A 189 -15.81 -1.40 10.46
CA ALA A 189 -16.52 -0.25 9.92
C ALA A 189 -17.57 -0.70 8.89
N LYS A 190 -18.84 -0.36 9.16
CA LYS A 190 -19.99 -0.65 8.28
C LYS A 190 -20.13 -2.15 7.94
N GLY A 191 -19.79 -3.02 8.89
CA GLY A 191 -19.89 -4.47 8.70
C GLY A 191 -18.93 -5.04 7.65
N ASN A 192 -17.83 -4.33 7.35
CA ASN A 192 -16.87 -4.75 6.33
C ASN A 192 -16.37 -6.20 6.55
N HIS A 193 -15.89 -6.54 7.75
CA HIS A 193 -15.37 -7.88 8.05
C HIS A 193 -16.39 -8.99 7.80
N SER A 194 -17.63 -8.85 8.28
CA SER A 194 -18.66 -9.88 8.13
C SER A 194 -19.12 -10.03 6.69
N ARG A 195 -19.26 -8.92 5.95
CA ARG A 195 -19.62 -8.92 4.53
C ARG A 195 -18.54 -9.56 3.66
N ILE A 196 -17.25 -9.29 3.92
CA ILE A 196 -16.13 -9.92 3.21
C ILE A 196 -16.02 -11.40 3.54
N SER A 197 -16.16 -11.78 4.82
CA SER A 197 -16.13 -13.19 5.23
C SER A 197 -17.21 -13.98 4.52
N ARG A 198 -18.45 -13.46 4.51
CA ARG A 198 -19.58 -14.07 3.80
C ARG A 198 -19.34 -14.14 2.29
N LEU A 199 -18.84 -13.07 1.67
CA LEU A 199 -18.52 -13.06 0.23
C LEU A 199 -17.56 -14.22 -0.14
N ILE A 200 -16.52 -14.45 0.66
CA ILE A 200 -15.55 -15.51 0.42
C ILE A 200 -16.20 -16.89 0.58
N GLU A 201 -17.05 -17.07 1.61
CA GLU A 201 -17.78 -18.32 1.85
C GLU A 201 -18.81 -18.62 0.76
N ASP A 202 -19.63 -17.63 0.38
CA ASP A 202 -20.63 -17.74 -0.69
C ASP A 202 -20.00 -18.06 -2.05
N LYS A 203 -18.78 -17.58 -2.28
CA LYS A 203 -17.96 -17.89 -3.46
C LYS A 203 -17.15 -19.18 -3.31
N ALA A 204 -17.42 -19.99 -2.29
CA ALA A 204 -16.73 -21.25 -1.99
C ALA A 204 -15.19 -21.11 -2.00
N PHE A 205 -14.69 -20.05 -1.35
CA PHE A 205 -13.27 -19.69 -1.30
C PHE A 205 -12.64 -19.54 -2.70
N PHE A 206 -13.44 -19.17 -3.70
CA PHE A 206 -13.05 -19.04 -5.10
C PHE A 206 -12.42 -20.33 -5.69
N GLY A 207 -12.88 -21.49 -5.22
CA GLY A 207 -12.34 -22.80 -5.62
C GLY A 207 -10.98 -23.13 -5.00
N ARG A 208 -10.56 -22.40 -3.97
CA ARG A 208 -9.29 -22.62 -3.26
C ARG A 208 -9.56 -23.27 -1.89
N PRO A 209 -8.55 -23.92 -1.27
CA PRO A 209 -8.70 -24.44 0.09
C PRO A 209 -9.03 -23.32 1.09
N LYS A 210 -9.98 -23.55 2.00
CA LYS A 210 -10.27 -22.60 3.09
C LYS A 210 -9.02 -22.23 3.89
N SER A 211 -8.09 -23.17 4.06
CA SER A 211 -6.82 -22.98 4.76
C SER A 211 -5.85 -22.01 4.07
N SER A 212 -6.06 -21.67 2.79
CA SER A 212 -5.23 -20.68 2.08
C SER A 212 -5.63 -19.24 2.35
N PHE A 213 -6.67 -18.99 3.15
CA PHE A 213 -7.13 -17.65 3.51
C PHE A 213 -6.97 -17.38 5.01
N ARG A 214 -6.51 -16.17 5.34
CA ARG A 214 -6.57 -15.62 6.70
C ARG A 214 -7.12 -14.20 6.65
N LEU A 215 -8.21 -13.97 7.36
CA LEU A 215 -8.76 -12.64 7.55
C LEU A 215 -8.30 -12.13 8.91
N VAL A 216 -7.72 -10.94 8.92
CA VAL A 216 -7.37 -10.21 10.14
C VAL A 216 -8.17 -8.93 10.22
N LYS A 217 -8.45 -8.45 11.42
CA LYS A 217 -9.35 -7.32 11.61
C LYS A 217 -8.64 -6.16 12.27
N GLN A 218 -8.45 -5.09 11.53
CA GLN A 218 -7.75 -3.91 12.05
C GLN A 218 -8.51 -3.27 13.22
N PRO A 219 -7.81 -2.69 14.19
CA PRO A 219 -8.45 -2.05 15.33
C PRO A 219 -9.21 -0.79 14.91
N SER A 220 -10.29 -0.51 15.65
CA SER A 220 -10.99 0.77 15.60
C SER A 220 -10.46 1.66 16.72
N VAL A 221 -10.01 2.86 16.37
CA VAL A 221 -9.40 3.83 17.28
C VAL A 221 -10.29 5.07 17.45
N PRO A 222 -10.18 5.81 18.56
CA PRO A 222 -11.02 6.96 18.84
C PRO A 222 -10.67 8.12 17.90
N LEU A 223 -11.71 8.82 17.44
CA LEU A 223 -11.55 10.17 16.93
C LEU A 223 -11.17 11.09 18.09
N VAL A 224 -10.26 12.01 17.80
CA VAL A 224 -9.73 12.98 18.75
C VAL A 224 -9.91 14.39 18.20
N CYS A 225 -10.25 15.34 19.07
CA CYS A 225 -10.33 16.76 18.70
C CYS A 225 -8.94 17.29 18.37
N GLY A 226 -8.83 18.06 17.29
CA GLY A 226 -7.58 18.63 16.83
C GLY A 226 -7.03 19.75 17.69
N THR A 227 -7.80 20.33 18.61
CA THR A 227 -7.34 21.43 19.47
C THR A 227 -6.72 20.95 20.78
N ASP A 228 -7.22 19.87 21.36
CA ASP A 228 -6.85 19.43 22.71
C ASP A 228 -6.65 17.90 22.85
N GLY A 229 -6.81 17.14 21.75
CA GLY A 229 -6.65 15.69 21.73
C GLY A 229 -7.72 14.92 22.51
N ARG A 230 -8.79 15.57 22.97
CA ARG A 230 -9.87 14.87 23.70
C ARG A 230 -10.60 13.90 22.77
N TRP A 231 -11.02 12.76 23.29
CA TRP A 231 -11.82 11.83 22.50
C TRP A 231 -13.16 12.45 22.11
N ILE A 232 -13.67 12.12 20.94
CA ILE A 232 -15.02 12.51 20.54
C ILE A 232 -15.99 11.45 21.06
N VAL A 233 -16.70 11.80 22.12
CA VAL A 233 -17.75 10.98 22.74
C VAL A 233 -19.10 11.62 22.42
N ASP A 234 -19.97 10.91 21.73
CA ASP A 234 -21.35 11.35 21.51
C ASP A 234 -22.17 11.18 22.79
N GLY A 235 -22.55 12.29 23.41
CA GLY A 235 -23.29 12.32 24.67
C GLY A 235 -24.73 11.83 24.56
N SER A 236 -25.35 11.86 23.37
CA SER A 236 -26.72 11.38 23.18
C SER A 236 -26.84 9.86 23.35
N ALA A 237 -25.80 9.13 22.93
CA ALA A 237 -25.77 7.67 22.98
C ALA A 237 -24.74 7.11 23.98
N PHE A 238 -23.88 7.97 24.54
CA PHE A 238 -22.64 7.60 25.23
C PHE A 238 -21.79 6.62 24.40
N GLN A 239 -21.35 7.09 23.23
CA GLN A 239 -20.55 6.29 22.30
C GLN A 239 -19.29 7.01 21.85
N LEU A 240 -18.15 6.32 21.91
CA LEU A 240 -16.93 6.78 21.25
C LEU A 240 -17.15 6.80 19.74
N GLN A 241 -16.82 7.91 19.10
CA GLN A 241 -16.74 7.92 17.65
C GLN A 241 -15.43 7.26 17.20
N LEU A 242 -15.57 6.11 16.56
CA LEU A 242 -14.44 5.29 16.14
C LEU A 242 -14.20 5.36 14.64
N LYS A 243 -12.94 5.19 14.27
CA LYS A 243 -12.52 5.01 12.88
C LYS A 243 -11.40 3.96 12.80
N PRO A 244 -11.25 3.30 11.65
CA PRO A 244 -10.01 2.61 11.29
C PRO A 244 -8.72 3.33 11.67
N GLY A 245 -7.78 2.65 12.33
CA GLY A 245 -6.44 3.15 12.69
C GLY A 245 -5.44 3.28 11.53
N GLY A 246 -5.92 3.32 10.29
CA GLY A 246 -5.08 3.33 9.09
C GLY A 246 -4.58 1.94 8.68
N HIS A 247 -3.98 1.84 7.49
CA HIS A 247 -3.54 0.56 6.94
C HIS A 247 -2.15 0.14 7.43
N GLY A 248 -1.36 1.03 8.04
CA GLY A 248 -0.05 0.70 8.62
C GLY A 248 -0.10 -0.17 9.87
N ALA A 249 -1.27 -0.26 10.50
CA ALA A 249 -1.56 -1.27 11.51
C ALA A 249 -1.39 -2.70 10.96
N LEU A 250 -1.38 -2.89 9.64
CA LEU A 250 -1.25 -4.18 8.96
C LEU A 250 -0.12 -5.03 9.53
N TRP A 251 1.10 -4.51 9.62
CA TRP A 251 2.26 -5.33 9.95
C TRP A 251 2.20 -5.86 11.38
N LYS A 252 1.90 -4.98 12.33
CA LYS A 252 1.70 -5.37 13.72
C LYS A 252 0.51 -6.33 13.86
N LEU A 253 -0.59 -6.07 13.16
CA LEU A 253 -1.76 -6.95 13.16
C LEU A 253 -1.43 -8.36 12.65
N LEU A 254 -0.71 -8.47 11.54
CA LEU A 254 -0.28 -9.76 10.98
C LEU A 254 0.68 -10.51 11.93
N GLN A 255 1.52 -9.79 12.67
CA GLN A 255 2.40 -10.35 13.70
C GLN A 255 1.59 -10.86 14.89
N ASP A 256 0.74 -10.02 15.47
CA ASP A 256 -0.01 -10.31 16.70
C ASP A 256 -1.04 -11.43 16.49
N GLU A 257 -1.68 -11.48 15.32
CA GLU A 257 -2.63 -12.56 14.96
C GLU A 257 -1.92 -13.83 14.42
N GLY A 258 -0.58 -13.88 14.45
CA GLY A 258 0.20 -15.05 14.03
C GLY A 258 0.17 -15.34 12.53
N VAL A 259 -0.27 -14.39 11.70
CA VAL A 259 -0.35 -14.55 10.24
C VAL A 259 1.04 -14.63 9.61
N LEU A 260 2.02 -13.86 10.10
CA LEU A 260 3.40 -13.98 9.62
C LEU A 260 3.95 -15.39 9.86
N THR A 261 3.69 -15.96 11.05
CA THR A 261 4.07 -17.35 11.38
C THR A 261 3.33 -18.36 10.50
N TRP A 262 2.04 -18.14 10.21
CA TRP A 262 1.26 -18.98 9.29
C TRP A 262 1.76 -18.93 7.84
N LEU A 263 2.26 -17.78 7.38
CA LEU A 263 2.91 -17.63 6.07
C LEU A 263 4.24 -18.40 6.02
N GLU A 264 5.09 -18.24 7.04
CA GLU A 264 6.38 -18.92 7.16
C GLU A 264 6.22 -20.45 7.26
N ALA A 265 5.22 -20.93 8.00
CA ALA A 265 4.89 -22.36 8.07
C ALA A 265 4.50 -22.97 6.71
N GLN A 266 4.11 -22.14 5.75
CA GLN A 266 3.86 -22.51 4.36
C GLN A 266 5.03 -22.19 3.44
N ASN A 267 6.23 -21.98 3.98
CA ASN A 267 7.46 -21.60 3.27
C ASN A 267 7.37 -20.25 2.53
N ARG A 268 6.57 -19.30 3.03
CA ARG A 268 6.58 -17.92 2.50
C ARG A 268 7.53 -17.06 3.34
N HIS A 269 8.43 -16.38 2.66
CA HIS A 269 9.49 -15.52 3.25
C HIS A 269 9.28 -14.05 2.90
N ALA A 270 8.39 -13.76 1.95
CA ALA A 270 7.98 -12.42 1.57
C ALA A 270 6.51 -12.40 1.15
N VAL A 271 5.96 -11.20 0.98
CA VAL A 271 4.61 -10.99 0.49
C VAL A 271 4.58 -9.89 -0.56
N VAL A 272 3.66 -10.02 -1.52
CA VAL A 272 3.21 -8.91 -2.35
C VAL A 272 1.98 -8.29 -1.70
N VAL A 273 1.96 -6.96 -1.63
CA VAL A 273 0.83 -6.18 -1.09
C VAL A 273 0.26 -5.32 -2.20
N ARG A 274 -1.06 -5.32 -2.36
CA ARG A 274 -1.76 -4.36 -3.21
C ARG A 274 -3.16 -4.04 -2.67
N GLN A 275 -3.60 -2.81 -2.85
CA GLN A 275 -4.95 -2.39 -2.44
C GLN A 275 -6.00 -3.04 -3.34
N VAL A 276 -7.13 -3.45 -2.75
CA VAL A 276 -8.22 -4.09 -3.50
C VAL A 276 -8.76 -3.23 -4.64
N SER A 277 -8.66 -1.91 -4.52
CA SER A 277 -9.18 -0.97 -5.51
C SER A 277 -8.37 -0.94 -6.81
N ASN A 278 -7.19 -1.54 -6.88
CA ASN A 278 -6.30 -1.48 -8.04
C ASN A 278 -6.32 -2.81 -8.82
N PRO A 279 -7.23 -2.97 -9.82
CA PRO A 279 -7.34 -4.19 -10.61
C PRO A 279 -6.19 -4.40 -11.59
N ILE A 280 -5.39 -3.37 -11.89
CA ILE A 280 -4.47 -3.38 -13.04
C ILE A 280 -3.11 -4.00 -12.72
N ALA A 281 -2.59 -3.85 -11.51
CA ALA A 281 -1.20 -4.18 -11.19
C ALA A 281 -0.81 -5.64 -11.56
N GLY A 282 -1.77 -6.57 -11.48
CA GLY A 282 -1.56 -8.00 -11.75
C GLY A 282 -1.83 -8.44 -13.18
N THR A 283 -2.06 -7.51 -14.11
CA THR A 283 -2.46 -7.82 -15.49
C THR A 283 -1.30 -7.94 -16.46
N ASP A 284 -0.09 -7.57 -16.05
CA ASP A 284 1.15 -7.64 -16.83
C ASP A 284 2.34 -8.18 -15.99
N THR A 285 3.56 -7.88 -16.41
CA THR A 285 4.78 -8.31 -15.69
C THR A 285 4.98 -7.62 -14.34
N THR A 286 4.28 -6.52 -14.01
CA THR A 286 4.59 -5.62 -12.88
C THR A 286 4.68 -6.34 -11.54
N LEU A 287 3.65 -7.10 -11.12
CA LEU A 287 3.68 -7.79 -9.82
C LEU A 287 4.73 -8.90 -9.76
N LEU A 288 4.89 -9.66 -10.86
CA LEU A 288 5.87 -10.73 -10.93
C LEU A 288 7.28 -10.17 -10.89
N SER A 289 7.56 -9.08 -11.63
CA SER A 289 8.85 -8.39 -11.57
C SER A 289 9.14 -7.85 -10.17
N LEU A 290 8.15 -7.25 -9.50
CA LEU A 290 8.27 -6.77 -8.11
C LEU A 290 8.66 -7.87 -7.14
N ALA A 291 7.93 -8.99 -7.17
CA ALA A 291 8.24 -10.15 -6.36
C ALA A 291 9.59 -10.77 -6.71
N GLY A 292 9.87 -10.91 -8.01
CA GLY A 292 11.04 -11.55 -8.56
C GLY A 292 12.32 -10.80 -8.22
N TYR A 293 12.35 -9.49 -8.44
CA TYR A 293 13.50 -8.66 -8.09
C TYR A 293 13.75 -8.67 -6.58
N GLY A 294 12.70 -8.50 -5.78
CA GLY A 294 12.79 -8.51 -4.33
C GLY A 294 13.36 -9.83 -3.79
N ALA A 295 12.80 -10.96 -4.22
CA ALA A 295 13.23 -12.28 -3.78
C ALA A 295 14.63 -12.65 -4.30
N ARG A 296 14.91 -12.39 -5.59
CA ARG A 296 16.19 -12.74 -6.23
C ARG A 296 17.38 -12.04 -5.59
N HIS A 297 17.20 -10.78 -5.21
CA HIS A 297 18.26 -9.94 -4.65
C HIS A 297 18.23 -9.83 -3.13
N GLY A 298 17.38 -10.62 -2.44
CA GLY A 298 17.29 -10.61 -0.98
C GLY A 298 16.90 -9.24 -0.41
N LYS A 299 16.03 -8.50 -1.10
CA LYS A 299 15.56 -7.18 -0.65
C LYS A 299 14.61 -7.32 0.52
N SER A 300 14.54 -6.27 1.34
CA SER A 300 13.65 -6.17 2.49
C SER A 300 12.30 -5.55 2.11
N PHE A 301 12.31 -4.52 1.27
CA PHE A 301 11.10 -3.77 0.92
C PHE A 301 11.19 -3.17 -0.49
N GLY A 302 10.11 -3.23 -1.26
CA GLY A 302 10.07 -2.75 -2.64
C GLY A 302 8.81 -1.99 -2.96
N PHE A 303 8.93 -0.95 -3.79
CA PHE A 303 7.81 -0.16 -4.31
C PHE A 303 7.70 -0.30 -5.83
N ALA A 304 6.54 -0.70 -6.35
CA ALA A 304 6.22 -0.44 -7.75
C ALA A 304 5.69 0.99 -7.89
N SER A 305 6.35 1.78 -8.73
CA SER A 305 6.10 3.22 -8.87
C SER A 305 5.86 3.60 -10.33
N CYS A 306 5.26 4.76 -10.52
CA CYS A 306 5.01 5.33 -11.83
C CYS A 306 5.16 6.86 -11.79
N PRO A 307 5.17 7.55 -12.94
CA PRO A 307 5.12 9.01 -12.97
C PRO A 307 3.94 9.55 -12.16
N ARG A 308 4.22 10.57 -11.33
CA ARG A 308 3.21 11.28 -10.54
C ARG A 308 2.93 12.62 -11.22
N ALA A 309 1.66 13.01 -11.31
CA ALA A 309 1.31 14.34 -11.77
C ALA A 309 1.48 15.34 -10.62
N VAL A 310 1.99 16.54 -10.91
CA VAL A 310 2.05 17.64 -9.94
C VAL A 310 0.65 17.94 -9.38
N GLY A 311 0.56 18.15 -8.07
CA GLY A 311 -0.69 18.41 -7.35
C GLY A 311 -1.59 17.18 -7.16
N ALA A 312 -1.08 15.97 -7.40
CA ALA A 312 -1.85 14.74 -7.14
C ALA A 312 -1.93 14.41 -5.63
N ASN A 313 -3.10 13.95 -5.18
CA ASN A 313 -3.30 13.46 -3.80
C ASN A 313 -2.75 12.03 -3.65
N GLU A 314 -1.46 11.85 -3.91
CA GLU A 314 -0.70 10.60 -3.84
C GLU A 314 0.65 10.90 -3.18
N GLY A 315 1.13 10.02 -2.30
CA GLY A 315 2.46 10.12 -1.71
C GLY A 315 3.58 9.99 -2.75
N MET A 316 4.78 10.39 -2.35
CA MET A 316 6.00 10.33 -3.15
C MET A 316 6.96 9.28 -2.61
N ASN A 317 7.47 8.43 -3.49
CA ASN A 317 8.61 7.58 -3.12
C ASN A 317 9.91 8.37 -3.29
N VAL A 318 10.73 8.36 -2.25
CA VAL A 318 11.96 9.16 -2.12
C VAL A 318 13.10 8.27 -1.65
N LEU A 319 14.32 8.54 -2.11
CA LEU A 319 15.53 8.05 -1.45
C LEU A 319 15.87 9.02 -0.33
N VAL A 320 15.79 8.55 0.91
CA VAL A 320 16.10 9.31 2.12
C VAL A 320 17.59 9.20 2.39
N GLU A 321 18.26 10.34 2.54
CA GLU A 321 19.60 10.47 3.14
C GLU A 321 19.43 11.07 4.53
N LYS A 322 19.82 10.34 5.58
CA LYS A 322 19.80 10.85 6.95
C LYS A 322 21.19 10.76 7.58
N LYS A 323 21.69 11.89 8.08
CA LYS A 323 22.93 11.92 8.88
C LYS A 323 22.74 11.14 10.18
N ALA A 324 23.71 10.30 10.53
CA ALA A 324 23.70 9.46 11.73
C ALA A 324 25.04 9.55 12.45
N PRO A 325 25.14 9.17 13.74
CA PRO A 325 26.41 9.11 14.45
C PRO A 325 27.41 8.22 13.69
N GLY A 326 28.53 8.81 13.23
CA GLY A 326 29.56 8.10 12.49
C GLY A 326 29.33 7.93 10.97
N GLY A 327 28.29 8.54 10.40
CA GLY A 327 28.07 8.50 8.95
C GLY A 327 26.67 8.92 8.51
N TYR A 328 26.08 8.11 7.65
CA TYR A 328 24.79 8.34 6.98
C TYR A 328 23.97 7.06 6.97
N THR A 329 22.68 7.20 6.71
CA THR A 329 21.75 6.10 6.45
C THR A 329 20.95 6.39 5.19
N TYR A 330 20.67 5.35 4.41
CA TYR A 330 19.99 5.43 3.13
C TYR A 330 18.88 4.41 3.00
N GLY A 331 17.75 4.84 2.47
CA GLY A 331 16.65 3.94 2.13
C GLY A 331 15.61 4.60 1.25
N VAL A 332 15.01 3.82 0.36
CA VAL A 332 13.78 4.22 -0.33
C VAL A 332 12.63 4.16 0.67
N SER A 333 11.93 5.27 0.82
CA SER A 333 10.71 5.37 1.62
C SER A 333 9.63 6.17 0.90
N ASN A 334 8.50 6.40 1.57
CA ASN A 334 7.39 7.20 1.10
C ASN A 334 7.16 8.40 2.02
N VAL A 335 6.94 9.57 1.43
CA VAL A 335 6.34 10.71 2.13
C VAL A 335 4.91 10.88 1.65
N GLU A 336 3.95 10.92 2.58
CA GLU A 336 2.55 11.16 2.24
C GLU A 336 2.33 12.61 1.78
N TYR A 337 1.38 12.81 0.87
CA TYR A 337 1.10 14.14 0.30
C TYR A 337 0.69 15.18 1.34
N THR A 338 0.11 14.73 2.46
CA THR A 338 -0.26 15.60 3.60
C THR A 338 0.92 16.00 4.46
N GLU A 339 2.10 15.41 4.25
CA GLU A 339 3.31 15.66 5.04
C GLU A 339 4.42 16.36 4.24
N PHE A 340 4.19 16.71 2.97
CA PHE A 340 5.20 17.39 2.15
C PHE A 340 5.74 18.66 2.82
N ASP A 341 4.85 19.52 3.33
CA ASP A 341 5.23 20.76 4.02
C ASP A 341 6.10 20.49 5.26
N LYS A 342 5.76 19.45 6.05
CA LYS A 342 6.52 19.04 7.24
C LYS A 342 7.96 18.65 6.89
N TYR A 343 8.17 18.08 5.72
CA TYR A 343 9.49 17.63 5.24
C TYR A 343 10.18 18.64 4.31
N GLY A 344 9.58 19.81 4.07
CA GLY A 344 10.11 20.80 3.13
C GLY A 344 10.22 20.26 1.69
N LEU A 345 9.33 19.33 1.33
CA LEU A 345 9.26 18.75 -0.01
C LEU A 345 8.31 19.57 -0.87
N GLU A 346 8.85 20.24 -1.89
CA GLU A 346 8.06 20.95 -2.89
C GLU A 346 7.58 19.96 -3.98
N ASP A 347 6.31 20.07 -4.38
CA ASP A 347 5.74 19.26 -5.46
C ASP A 347 6.02 19.86 -6.84
N ASP A 348 7.30 19.99 -7.17
CA ASP A 348 7.75 20.60 -8.41
C ASP A 348 7.69 19.65 -9.60
N SER A 349 7.54 20.25 -10.78
CA SER A 349 7.71 19.56 -12.05
C SER A 349 9.16 19.16 -12.29
N ARG A 350 9.37 18.10 -13.06
CA ARG A 350 10.70 17.76 -13.59
C ARG A 350 11.21 18.84 -14.54
N ASP A 351 12.52 19.09 -14.47
CA ASP A 351 13.21 20.06 -15.33
C ASP A 351 13.22 19.66 -16.82
N ASP A 352 12.88 18.41 -17.15
CA ASP A 352 12.82 17.87 -18.52
C ASP A 352 11.54 18.25 -19.28
N GLY A 353 10.61 18.96 -18.65
CA GLY A 353 9.34 19.38 -19.27
C GLY A 353 8.36 18.23 -19.53
N SER A 354 8.57 17.06 -18.90
CA SER A 354 7.68 15.91 -19.08
C SER A 354 6.26 16.16 -18.57
N VAL A 355 5.28 15.65 -19.33
CA VAL A 355 3.85 15.72 -19.01
C VAL A 355 3.23 14.32 -18.96
N ASP A 356 2.20 14.16 -18.15
CA ASP A 356 1.36 12.96 -18.10
C ASP A 356 0.43 12.88 -19.31
N GLU A 357 -0.30 11.77 -19.43
CA GLU A 357 -1.25 11.54 -20.54
C GLU A 357 -2.39 12.56 -20.58
N SER A 358 -2.61 13.33 -19.52
CA SER A 358 -3.58 14.43 -19.44
C SER A 358 -2.94 15.81 -19.67
N GLY A 359 -1.67 15.86 -20.10
CA GLY A 359 -0.93 17.09 -20.35
C GLY A 359 -0.47 17.83 -19.09
N ARG A 360 -0.54 17.22 -17.90
CA ARG A 360 -0.09 17.84 -16.65
C ARG A 360 1.38 17.54 -16.41
N ALA A 361 2.12 18.50 -15.86
CA ALA A 361 3.53 18.31 -15.54
C ALA A 361 3.75 17.09 -14.62
N VAL A 362 4.80 16.34 -14.92
CA VAL A 362 5.23 15.20 -14.10
C VAL A 362 6.08 15.73 -12.95
N SER A 363 5.78 15.27 -11.75
CA SER A 363 6.48 15.62 -10.51
C SER A 363 7.89 15.04 -10.48
N LYS A 364 8.80 15.74 -9.78
CA LYS A 364 10.18 15.33 -9.56
C LYS A 364 10.27 13.93 -8.97
N PHE A 365 9.41 13.61 -8.00
CA PHE A 365 9.37 12.31 -7.34
C PHE A 365 8.21 11.44 -7.85
N PRO A 366 8.42 10.12 -7.98
CA PRO A 366 7.40 9.21 -8.47
C PRO A 366 6.30 8.94 -7.45
N ALA A 367 5.17 8.44 -7.95
CA ALA A 367 4.02 8.14 -7.12
C ALA A 367 4.24 6.87 -6.32
N ASN A 368 3.92 6.92 -5.02
CA ASN A 368 3.64 5.72 -4.26
C ASN A 368 2.28 5.14 -4.67
N THR A 369 2.29 3.92 -5.21
CA THR A 369 1.08 3.25 -5.68
C THR A 369 0.51 2.26 -4.66
N ASN A 370 1.19 2.05 -3.53
CA ASN A 370 0.88 1.01 -2.55
C ASN A 370 0.84 -0.42 -3.13
N VAL A 371 1.62 -0.64 -4.20
CA VAL A 371 1.96 -1.97 -4.72
C VAL A 371 3.38 -2.30 -4.23
N LEU A 372 3.48 -3.22 -3.28
CA LEU A 372 4.67 -3.41 -2.45
C LEU A 372 5.17 -4.85 -2.50
N TYR A 373 6.48 -5.03 -2.35
CA TYR A 373 7.10 -6.29 -1.95
C TYR A 373 7.67 -6.13 -0.55
N VAL A 374 7.44 -7.08 0.34
CA VAL A 374 7.89 -6.99 1.73
C VAL A 374 8.38 -8.34 2.23
N ALA A 375 9.64 -8.39 2.68
CA ALA A 375 10.20 -9.57 3.31
C ALA A 375 9.69 -9.71 4.75
N ILE A 376 9.22 -10.91 5.12
CA ILE A 376 8.70 -11.19 6.47
C ILE A 376 9.77 -10.97 7.56
N PRO A 377 11.04 -11.38 7.37
CA PRO A 377 12.09 -11.07 8.35
C PRO A 377 12.28 -9.58 8.60
N ALA A 378 12.14 -8.73 7.57
CA ALA A 378 12.26 -7.28 7.71
C ALA A 378 11.09 -6.69 8.52
N VAL A 379 9.87 -7.23 8.34
CA VAL A 379 8.73 -6.87 9.18
C VAL A 379 9.03 -7.20 10.64
N ARG A 380 9.48 -8.42 10.93
CA ARG A 380 9.77 -8.86 12.30
C ARG A 380 10.88 -8.02 12.94
N ASP A 381 11.93 -7.68 12.19
CA ASP A 381 12.99 -6.79 12.66
C ASP A 381 12.45 -5.44 13.12
N VAL A 382 11.69 -4.75 12.26
CA VAL A 382 11.12 -3.44 12.59
C VAL A 382 10.18 -3.54 13.78
N LEU A 383 9.29 -4.54 13.81
CA LEU A 383 8.34 -4.71 14.91
C LEU A 383 8.99 -5.12 16.24
N SER A 384 10.21 -5.65 16.23
CA SER A 384 10.95 -6.03 17.45
C SER A 384 11.59 -4.83 18.17
N ARG A 385 11.60 -3.66 17.54
CA ARG A 385 12.15 -2.43 18.12
C ARG A 385 11.24 -1.91 19.23
N GLU A 386 11.78 -1.02 20.06
CA GLU A 386 11.03 -0.41 21.16
C GLU A 386 10.35 0.90 20.72
N GLY A 387 9.21 1.22 21.35
CA GLY A 387 8.54 2.49 21.15
C GLY A 387 8.06 2.71 19.72
N VAL A 388 8.09 3.97 19.30
CA VAL A 388 7.57 4.44 18.01
C VAL A 388 8.27 3.82 16.80
N ALA A 389 9.52 3.34 16.98
CA ALA A 389 10.28 2.68 15.93
C ALA A 389 9.68 1.33 15.50
N SER A 390 8.84 0.72 16.35
CA SER A 390 8.07 -0.49 16.01
C SER A 390 6.83 -0.22 15.17
N LEU A 391 6.39 1.04 15.08
CA LEU A 391 5.18 1.47 14.39
C LEU A 391 5.49 2.71 13.53
N PRO A 392 6.39 2.61 12.54
CA PRO A 392 6.74 3.75 11.71
C PRO A 392 5.54 4.21 10.87
N GLY A 393 5.60 5.46 10.38
CA GLY A 393 4.54 6.06 9.58
C GLY A 393 3.30 6.49 10.36
N MET A 394 3.45 6.82 11.66
CA MET A 394 2.37 7.41 12.45
C MET A 394 2.08 8.85 12.03
N ILE A 395 0.84 9.11 11.65
CA ILE A 395 0.35 10.42 11.20
C ILE A 395 -1.01 10.73 11.83
N ILE A 396 -1.40 11.99 11.83
CA ILE A 396 -2.77 12.43 12.13
C ILE A 396 -3.24 13.39 11.05
N ASN A 397 -4.49 13.28 10.63
CA ASN A 397 -5.09 14.22 9.68
C ASN A 397 -6.28 14.90 10.34
N LEU A 398 -6.17 16.22 10.55
CA LEU A 398 -7.14 17.05 11.27
C LEU A 398 -8.06 17.86 10.34
N ASN A 399 -8.08 17.57 9.04
CA ASN A 399 -8.77 18.41 8.05
C ASN A 399 -10.28 18.15 7.97
N LYS A 400 -10.82 17.22 8.76
CA LYS A 400 -12.23 16.85 8.74
C LYS A 400 -12.90 17.25 10.03
N LYS A 401 -14.15 17.67 9.92
CA LYS A 401 -14.99 17.95 11.08
C LYS A 401 -15.75 16.71 11.53
N ALA A 402 -15.90 16.55 12.84
CA ALA A 402 -16.78 15.57 13.46
C ALA A 402 -17.89 16.30 14.23
N LYS A 403 -19.13 15.84 14.03
CA LYS A 403 -20.30 16.29 14.77
C LYS A 403 -20.54 15.38 15.96
N TRP A 404 -20.88 15.92 17.12
CA TRP A 404 -21.17 15.15 18.31
C TRP A 404 -22.06 15.97 19.27
N THR A 405 -22.82 15.29 20.12
CA THR A 405 -23.63 15.96 21.16
C THR A 405 -22.86 16.05 22.47
N ASP A 406 -22.79 17.24 23.06
CA ASP A 406 -22.17 17.46 24.35
C ASP A 406 -23.00 16.81 25.47
N ALA A 407 -22.38 15.91 26.23
CA ALA A 407 -23.10 15.20 27.30
C ALA A 407 -23.56 16.14 28.43
N ALA A 408 -22.84 17.24 28.69
CA ALA A 408 -23.13 18.16 29.77
C ALA A 408 -24.16 19.22 29.39
N SER A 409 -24.05 19.82 28.20
CA SER A 409 -25.01 20.84 27.74
C SER A 409 -26.16 20.30 26.89
N GLY A 410 -26.01 19.13 26.28
CA GLY A 410 -26.96 18.58 25.30
C GLY A 410 -26.90 19.24 23.92
N GLU A 411 -25.97 20.17 23.70
CA GLU A 411 -25.82 20.90 22.44
C GLU A 411 -25.07 20.08 21.40
N GLU A 412 -25.45 20.23 20.13
CA GLU A 412 -24.66 19.73 19.02
C GLU A 412 -23.42 20.61 18.81
N ARG A 413 -22.26 19.98 18.73
CA ARG A 413 -20.98 20.61 18.44
C ARG A 413 -20.39 20.03 17.16
N GLU A 414 -19.58 20.82 16.48
CA GLU A 414 -18.83 20.40 15.29
C GLU A 414 -17.40 20.94 15.37
N GLU A 415 -16.42 20.05 15.37
CA GLU A 415 -15.01 20.41 15.57
C GLU A 415 -14.11 19.63 14.62
N PHE A 416 -12.96 20.23 14.27
CA PHE A 416 -11.93 19.52 13.53
C PHE A 416 -11.41 18.36 14.37
N ALA A 417 -11.42 17.17 13.78
CA ALA A 417 -11.09 15.93 14.46
C ALA A 417 -10.34 14.98 13.52
N GLY A 418 -9.42 14.22 14.11
CA GLY A 418 -8.64 13.21 13.42
C GLY A 418 -8.52 11.94 14.23
N ARG A 419 -7.59 11.09 13.84
CA ARG A 419 -7.24 9.85 14.52
C ARG A 419 -5.77 9.54 14.26
N LEU A 420 -5.14 8.81 15.16
CA LEU A 420 -3.83 8.25 14.85
C LEU A 420 -4.00 7.22 13.73
N GLU A 421 -3.26 7.45 12.65
CA GLU A 421 -3.16 6.52 11.52
C GLU A 421 -1.72 6.04 11.43
N CYS A 422 -1.52 4.80 11.03
CA CYS A 422 -0.22 4.34 10.53
C CYS A 422 -0.34 4.08 9.03
N THR A 423 0.76 4.22 8.30
CA THR A 423 0.85 3.89 6.88
C THR A 423 1.69 2.63 6.65
N MET A 424 1.28 1.76 5.73
CA MET A 424 1.89 0.41 5.60
C MET A 424 3.21 0.45 4.85
N GLN A 425 3.36 1.43 3.98
CA GLN A 425 4.53 1.64 3.17
C GLN A 425 5.70 2.22 3.97
N ASN A 426 5.42 2.92 5.07
CA ASN A 426 6.42 3.54 5.94
C ASN A 426 7.09 2.53 6.89
N LEU A 427 6.74 1.24 6.82
CA LEU A 427 7.63 0.19 7.35
C LEU A 427 9.06 0.36 6.79
N ALA A 428 9.19 0.88 5.56
CA ALA A 428 10.46 1.21 4.93
C ALA A 428 11.31 2.23 5.70
N ASP A 429 10.72 3.11 6.52
CA ASP A 429 11.48 4.07 7.35
C ASP A 429 12.39 3.36 8.35
N GLY A 430 12.00 2.15 8.76
CA GLY A 430 12.82 1.31 9.63
C GLY A 430 13.95 0.58 8.90
N LEU A 431 14.03 0.62 7.57
CA LEU A 431 14.85 -0.28 6.76
C LEU A 431 16.00 0.44 6.03
N CYS A 432 16.47 1.56 6.57
CA CYS A 432 17.63 2.28 6.03
C CYS A 432 18.94 1.55 6.33
N ASP A 433 19.81 1.48 5.32
CA ASP A 433 21.14 0.90 5.43
C ASP A 433 22.18 1.95 5.84
N PRO A 434 23.14 1.59 6.72
CA PRO A 434 24.23 2.49 7.09
C PRO A 434 25.23 2.68 5.95
N ALA A 435 25.84 3.86 5.90
CA ALA A 435 26.91 4.24 4.98
C ALA A 435 27.86 5.24 5.64
N THR A 436 29.09 5.35 5.13
CA THR A 436 30.13 6.21 5.73
C THR A 436 30.26 7.59 5.07
N LYS A 437 29.63 7.81 3.91
CA LYS A 437 29.74 9.05 3.13
C LYS A 437 28.36 9.55 2.69
N PRO A 438 28.20 10.88 2.46
CA PRO A 438 27.01 11.43 1.82
C PRO A 438 26.90 10.98 0.36
N LEU A 439 25.70 11.06 -0.21
CA LEU A 439 25.42 10.69 -1.60
C LEU A 439 26.09 11.67 -2.55
N VAL A 440 26.08 12.95 -2.19
CA VAL A 440 26.80 14.04 -2.87
C VAL A 440 27.83 14.58 -1.88
N GLY A 441 29.12 14.49 -2.24
CA GLY A 441 30.22 15.05 -1.45
C GLY A 441 30.21 16.58 -1.43
N ASP A 442 30.98 17.18 -0.52
CA ASP A 442 31.14 18.64 -0.40
C ASP A 442 31.77 19.30 -1.64
N ASP A 443 32.41 18.49 -2.51
CA ASP A 443 32.99 18.85 -3.79
C ASP A 443 32.02 18.69 -4.98
N GLY A 444 30.76 18.32 -4.72
CA GLY A 444 29.74 18.07 -5.75
C GLY A 444 29.90 16.72 -6.47
N VAL A 445 30.87 15.88 -6.07
CA VAL A 445 31.04 14.54 -6.63
C VAL A 445 30.03 13.61 -5.95
N VAL A 446 29.21 12.90 -6.73
CA VAL A 446 28.29 11.88 -6.21
C VAL A 446 29.13 10.70 -5.70
N ALA A 447 29.46 10.70 -4.40
CA ALA A 447 30.26 9.67 -3.75
C ALA A 447 29.38 8.47 -3.37
N LEU A 448 28.72 7.88 -4.35
CA LEU A 448 28.08 6.57 -4.26
C LEU A 448 28.00 6.03 -5.69
N ASP A 449 29.12 5.53 -6.20
CA ASP A 449 29.39 5.29 -7.63
C ASP A 449 28.15 4.75 -8.38
N VAL A 450 27.45 5.67 -9.04
CA VAL A 450 26.26 5.41 -9.84
C VAL A 450 26.75 4.95 -11.19
N ARG A 451 26.57 3.66 -11.49
CA ARG A 451 26.15 3.25 -12.83
C ARG A 451 25.06 2.19 -12.78
N LEU A 452 23.87 2.66 -13.15
CA LEU A 452 22.85 1.91 -13.87
C LEU A 452 23.47 1.44 -15.19
N ASP A 453 23.92 0.19 -15.25
CA ASP A 453 23.92 -0.58 -16.47
C ASP A 453 23.26 -1.91 -16.13
N LEU A 454 22.07 -2.12 -16.67
CA LEU A 454 21.35 -3.39 -16.64
C LEU A 454 22.29 -4.49 -17.16
N PRO A 455 22.29 -5.70 -16.60
CA PRO A 455 23.30 -6.71 -16.89
C PRO A 455 23.39 -6.98 -18.40
N ARG A 456 24.53 -6.60 -19.01
CA ARG A 456 24.97 -7.21 -20.26
C ARG A 456 25.26 -8.67 -19.97
N ASN A 457 24.57 -9.56 -20.68
CA ASN A 457 24.94 -10.96 -20.76
C ASN A 457 26.32 -11.03 -21.42
N GLU A 458 27.38 -11.26 -20.64
CA GLU A 458 28.55 -11.98 -21.14
C GLU A 458 28.38 -13.43 -20.69
N GLY A 459 27.89 -14.25 -21.61
CA GLY A 459 27.58 -15.65 -21.37
C GLY A 459 26.58 -16.27 -22.33
N ASP A 460 26.46 -15.78 -23.58
CA ASP A 460 26.04 -16.65 -24.68
C ASP A 460 27.30 -17.42 -25.11
N GLY A 461 27.50 -18.56 -24.47
CA GLY A 461 28.41 -19.60 -24.92
C GLY A 461 27.58 -20.85 -25.20
N ASP A 462 27.25 -21.02 -26.47
CA ASP A 462 26.85 -22.23 -27.19
C ASP A 462 25.90 -23.24 -26.52
N ALA A 463 24.72 -23.35 -27.13
CA ALA A 463 23.83 -24.49 -26.99
C ALA A 463 24.51 -25.79 -27.44
N VAL A 464 24.49 -26.84 -26.60
CA VAL A 464 24.42 -28.25 -27.03
C VAL A 464 23.70 -29.13 -25.97
N GLU A 465 22.56 -29.67 -26.39
CA GLU A 465 21.88 -30.96 -26.12
C GLU A 465 21.77 -31.61 -24.71
N ASP A 466 20.51 -31.95 -24.40
CA ASP A 466 20.00 -32.96 -23.45
C ASP A 466 20.49 -34.39 -23.83
N PRO A 467 20.85 -35.30 -22.89
CA PRO A 467 19.84 -36.13 -22.18
C PRO A 467 20.24 -36.55 -20.76
N GLY A 468 19.36 -36.35 -19.76
CA GLY A 468 19.62 -36.98 -18.45
C GLY A 468 18.69 -36.61 -17.30
N ALA A 469 17.45 -37.08 -17.36
CA ALA A 469 16.55 -37.12 -16.21
C ALA A 469 17.09 -38.06 -15.12
N GLU A 470 17.84 -37.54 -14.15
CA GLU A 470 17.81 -37.96 -12.74
C GLU A 470 18.76 -37.06 -11.91
N ASN A 471 18.27 -36.60 -10.75
CA ASN A 471 19.03 -35.94 -9.66
C ASN A 471 19.42 -34.43 -9.75
N ALA A 472 18.58 -33.55 -10.33
CA ALA A 472 18.77 -32.09 -10.22
C ALA A 472 17.94 -31.40 -9.10
N TYR A 473 16.86 -32.02 -8.60
CA TYR A 473 15.93 -31.36 -7.67
C TYR A 473 16.40 -31.22 -6.21
N LYS A 474 17.51 -31.87 -5.81
CA LYS A 474 18.10 -31.64 -4.46
C LYS A 474 19.05 -30.44 -4.39
N LYS A 475 19.47 -29.87 -5.53
CA LYS A 475 20.41 -28.73 -5.57
C LYS A 475 19.73 -27.38 -5.78
N GLU A 476 18.61 -27.29 -6.49
CA GLU A 476 17.94 -26.00 -6.76
C GLU A 476 17.04 -25.52 -5.61
N ALA A 477 16.37 -26.42 -4.89
CA ALA A 477 15.62 -26.04 -3.68
C ALA A 477 16.53 -25.59 -2.52
N ALA A 478 17.79 -26.06 -2.49
CA ALA A 478 18.79 -25.61 -1.54
C ALA A 478 19.38 -24.22 -1.89
N ALA A 479 19.27 -23.79 -3.15
CA ALA A 479 19.69 -22.45 -3.60
C ALA A 479 18.58 -21.39 -3.52
N ALA A 480 17.31 -21.81 -3.37
CA ALA A 480 16.16 -20.94 -3.09
C ALA A 480 15.89 -20.73 -1.59
N ALA A 481 16.65 -21.39 -0.72
CA ALA A 481 16.77 -20.98 0.67
C ALA A 481 17.64 -19.71 0.69
N ALA A 482 17.00 -18.54 0.87
CA ALA A 482 17.74 -17.34 1.23
C ALA A 482 18.65 -17.69 2.41
N PRO A 483 19.96 -17.38 2.37
CA PRO A 483 20.80 -17.55 3.55
C PRO A 483 20.14 -16.73 4.67
N ALA A 484 20.10 -17.31 5.87
CA ALA A 484 19.83 -16.55 7.08
C ALA A 484 20.62 -15.23 7.00
N ILE A 485 19.96 -14.10 7.22
CA ILE A 485 20.58 -12.78 7.26
C ILE A 485 21.73 -12.87 8.27
N LYS A 486 22.95 -13.08 7.77
CA LYS A 486 24.15 -12.97 8.59
C LYS A 486 24.30 -11.48 8.84
N SER A 487 24.41 -11.10 10.12
CA SER A 487 24.85 -9.76 10.51
C SER A 487 26.12 -9.44 9.72
N ILE A 488 26.02 -8.47 8.80
CA ILE A 488 27.14 -8.03 7.97
C ILE A 488 28.03 -7.14 8.85
N ASP A 489 29.33 -7.41 8.82
CA ASP A 489 30.35 -6.71 9.59
C ASP A 489 30.25 -5.18 9.34
N PRO A 490 30.05 -4.35 10.37
CA PRO A 490 29.98 -2.88 10.25
C PRO A 490 31.25 -2.22 9.68
N LYS A 491 32.35 -2.98 9.51
CA LYS A 491 33.66 -2.45 9.13
C LYS A 491 33.94 -2.37 7.63
N GLU A 492 33.05 -2.83 6.74
CA GLU A 492 33.26 -2.76 5.29
C GLU A 492 32.30 -1.83 4.54
N GLY A 493 32.87 -0.79 3.90
CA GLY A 493 32.53 -0.41 2.51
C GLY A 493 31.30 0.46 2.25
N LEU A 494 31.46 1.37 1.28
CA LEU A 494 30.40 2.15 0.64
C LEU A 494 29.46 1.20 -0.14
N ARG A 495 28.15 1.16 0.15
CA ARG A 495 27.19 0.34 -0.61
C ARG A 495 26.77 1.05 -1.90
N ARG A 496 26.62 0.31 -3.00
CA ARG A 496 25.99 0.84 -4.22
C ARG A 496 24.47 1.00 -4.00
N LEU A 497 23.83 1.92 -4.72
CA LEU A 497 22.38 2.15 -4.58
C LEU A 497 21.53 0.92 -4.93
N ASP A 498 22.01 0.07 -5.84
CA ASP A 498 21.38 -1.22 -6.18
C ASP A 498 21.58 -2.30 -5.10
N GLN A 499 22.38 -2.03 -4.06
CA GLN A 499 22.60 -2.91 -2.91
C GLN A 499 21.78 -2.52 -1.67
N LEU A 500 21.02 -1.41 -1.71
CA LEU A 500 20.13 -1.04 -0.62
C LEU A 500 19.06 -2.12 -0.37
N SER A 501 18.71 -2.32 0.90
CA SER A 501 17.68 -3.25 1.36
C SER A 501 16.30 -2.85 0.84
N THR A 502 16.08 -1.57 0.61
CA THR A 502 14.86 -1.00 0.05
C THR A 502 15.07 -0.63 -1.43
N PHE A 503 14.05 -0.80 -2.27
CA PHE A 503 14.16 -0.52 -3.71
C PHE A 503 12.87 0.04 -4.32
N VAL A 504 13.00 0.65 -5.49
CA VAL A 504 11.87 1.06 -6.33
C VAL A 504 11.99 0.40 -7.70
N MET A 505 10.86 0.09 -8.34
CA MET A 505 10.81 -0.21 -9.77
C MET A 505 9.77 0.66 -10.45
N TYR A 506 10.11 1.11 -11.65
CA TYR A 506 9.27 2.00 -12.44
C TYR A 506 8.55 1.24 -13.56
N ASN A 507 7.34 1.68 -13.87
CA ASN A 507 6.61 1.28 -15.07
C ASN A 507 5.57 2.38 -15.42
N GLU A 508 4.86 2.21 -16.52
CA GLU A 508 3.76 3.08 -16.91
C GLU A 508 2.64 3.08 -15.86
N ARG A 509 2.03 4.25 -15.62
CA ARG A 509 0.94 4.39 -14.64
C ARG A 509 -0.19 3.39 -14.88
N ARG A 510 -0.66 3.29 -16.13
CA ARG A 510 -1.72 2.35 -16.53
C ARG A 510 -1.34 0.87 -16.40
N LYS A 511 -0.09 0.52 -16.07
CA LYS A 511 0.37 -0.85 -15.75
C LYS A 511 0.55 -1.07 -14.25
N VAL A 512 0.88 -0.02 -13.49
CA VAL A 512 1.05 -0.11 -12.02
C VAL A 512 -0.25 0.18 -11.25
N THR A 513 -0.97 1.23 -11.61
CA THR A 513 -2.15 1.69 -10.87
C THR A 513 -3.20 2.39 -11.73
N SER A 514 -4.43 1.89 -11.65
CA SER A 514 -5.64 2.65 -11.97
C SER A 514 -6.74 2.21 -11.02
N SER A 515 -6.89 2.92 -9.91
CA SER A 515 -7.71 2.46 -8.80
C SER A 515 -9.18 2.87 -8.91
N ALA A 516 -10.13 2.02 -8.59
CA ALA A 516 -11.54 2.41 -8.37
C ALA A 516 -11.78 2.77 -6.89
N LYS A 517 -11.67 4.07 -6.53
CA LYS A 517 -11.76 4.55 -5.14
C LYS A 517 -12.94 5.47 -4.87
N LYS A 518 -13.51 6.10 -5.90
CA LYS A 518 -14.63 7.05 -5.76
C LYS A 518 -15.62 6.93 -6.91
N ALA A 519 -16.86 7.31 -6.66
CA ALA A 519 -17.89 7.45 -7.67
C ALA A 519 -17.48 8.56 -8.64
N ARG A 520 -17.88 8.40 -9.90
CA ARG A 520 -17.75 9.45 -10.89
C ARG A 520 -18.82 10.51 -10.60
N ASP A 521 -18.41 11.77 -10.52
CA ASP A 521 -19.34 12.89 -10.60
C ASP A 521 -19.84 12.96 -12.05
N PRO A 522 -21.16 12.85 -12.31
CA PRO A 522 -21.71 12.88 -13.67
C PRO A 522 -21.30 14.11 -14.49
N ASN A 523 -21.02 15.24 -13.83
CA ASN A 523 -20.63 16.50 -14.46
C ASN A 523 -19.10 16.68 -14.60
N SER A 524 -18.30 15.76 -14.05
CA SER A 524 -16.84 15.84 -14.11
C SER A 524 -16.30 15.03 -15.29
N THR A 525 -15.38 15.63 -16.03
CA THR A 525 -14.57 14.94 -17.04
C THR A 525 -13.41 14.15 -16.43
N ARG A 526 -13.15 14.31 -15.12
CA ARG A 526 -12.02 13.66 -14.45
C ARG A 526 -12.38 12.23 -14.03
N LEU A 527 -11.93 11.26 -14.83
CA LEU A 527 -12.12 9.83 -14.55
C LEU A 527 -11.12 9.23 -13.57
N ALA A 528 -10.07 9.97 -13.20
CA ALA A 528 -9.04 9.49 -12.28
C ALA A 528 -9.66 8.97 -10.97
N GLN A 529 -9.26 7.76 -10.60
CA GLN A 529 -9.70 7.03 -9.42
C GLN A 529 -11.17 6.56 -9.40
N THR A 530 -11.85 6.54 -10.54
CA THR A 530 -13.25 6.06 -10.67
C THR A 530 -13.31 4.65 -11.31
N PRO A 531 -14.41 3.89 -11.13
CA PRO A 531 -14.62 2.64 -11.85
C PRO A 531 -14.54 2.82 -13.37
N ASP A 532 -15.15 3.88 -13.93
CA ASP A 532 -15.09 4.21 -15.36
C ASP A 532 -13.64 4.43 -15.84
N GLY A 533 -12.86 5.23 -15.11
CA GLY A 533 -11.46 5.50 -15.46
C GLY A 533 -10.59 4.25 -15.38
N SER A 534 -10.78 3.45 -14.33
CA SER A 534 -10.09 2.17 -14.16
C SER A 534 -10.43 1.20 -15.29
N PHE A 535 -11.70 1.14 -15.69
CA PHE A 535 -12.14 0.30 -16.80
C PHE A 535 -11.62 0.80 -18.15
N CYS A 536 -11.60 2.11 -18.38
CA CYS A 536 -11.00 2.70 -19.57
C CYS A 536 -9.51 2.32 -19.69
N ASP A 537 -8.72 2.49 -18.62
CA ASP A 537 -7.31 2.11 -18.61
C ASP A 537 -7.10 0.60 -18.82
N LEU A 538 -7.99 -0.24 -18.26
CA LEU A 538 -7.99 -1.67 -18.52
C LEU A 538 -8.21 -1.98 -20.01
N GLN A 539 -9.14 -1.30 -20.68
CA GLN A 539 -9.40 -1.49 -22.12
C GLN A 539 -8.28 -0.92 -23.00
N ARG A 540 -7.61 0.16 -22.57
CA ARG A 540 -6.41 0.69 -23.25
C ARG A 540 -5.26 -0.32 -23.21
N ASN A 541 -5.05 -0.94 -22.05
CA ASN A 541 -4.11 -2.05 -21.89
C ASN A 541 -4.49 -3.26 -22.75
N ALA A 542 -5.77 -3.62 -22.79
CA ALA A 542 -6.26 -4.69 -23.64
C ALA A 542 -5.99 -4.42 -25.14
N ALA A 543 -6.19 -3.19 -25.61
CA ALA A 543 -5.88 -2.80 -26.98
C ALA A 543 -4.38 -2.92 -27.29
N GLU A 544 -3.51 -2.50 -26.38
CA GLU A 544 -2.06 -2.66 -26.53
C GLU A 544 -1.66 -4.14 -26.57
N LEU A 545 -2.21 -4.96 -25.65
CA LEU A 545 -2.00 -6.40 -25.62
C LEU A 545 -2.41 -7.06 -26.93
N LEU A 546 -3.62 -6.79 -27.43
CA LEU A 546 -4.11 -7.39 -28.68
C LEU A 546 -3.30 -6.91 -29.89
N THR A 547 -2.87 -5.65 -29.90
CA THR A 547 -1.93 -5.13 -30.90
C THR A 547 -0.62 -5.90 -30.88
N LYS A 548 -0.04 -6.13 -29.68
CA LYS A 548 1.15 -7.00 -29.53
C LYS A 548 0.84 -8.42 -30.04
N CYS A 549 -0.36 -8.95 -29.85
CA CYS A 549 -0.80 -10.25 -30.42
C CYS A 549 -0.92 -10.26 -31.97
N GLY A 550 -0.68 -9.13 -32.64
CA GLY A 550 -0.80 -8.99 -34.08
C GLY A 550 -2.24 -8.79 -34.56
N MET A 551 -3.18 -8.53 -33.65
CA MET A 551 -4.56 -8.21 -34.02
C MET A 551 -4.67 -6.78 -34.55
N LYS A 552 -5.56 -6.58 -35.52
CA LYS A 552 -6.02 -5.24 -35.92
C LYS A 552 -7.13 -4.80 -34.97
N VAL A 553 -6.89 -3.78 -34.16
CA VAL A 553 -7.86 -3.27 -33.18
C VAL A 553 -8.13 -1.78 -33.43
N PRO A 554 -9.33 -1.26 -33.10
CA PRO A 554 -9.56 0.18 -33.16
C PRO A 554 -8.62 0.92 -32.19
N PRO A 555 -8.27 2.18 -32.47
CA PRO A 555 -7.51 3.00 -31.53
C PRO A 555 -8.18 3.03 -30.16
N ALA A 556 -7.38 2.88 -29.11
CA ALA A 556 -7.88 2.97 -27.75
C ALA A 556 -8.26 4.43 -27.44
N ARG A 557 -9.40 4.60 -26.77
CA ARG A 557 -9.88 5.92 -26.35
C ARG A 557 -9.14 6.37 -25.10
N ASP A 558 -8.80 7.65 -25.02
CA ASP A 558 -8.41 8.27 -23.76
C ASP A 558 -9.65 8.55 -22.87
N HIS A 559 -9.47 9.23 -21.75
CA HIS A 559 -10.56 9.51 -20.80
C HIS A 559 -11.61 10.48 -21.37
N GLU A 560 -11.20 11.44 -22.20
CA GLU A 560 -12.10 12.41 -22.81
C GLU A 560 -12.94 11.75 -23.90
N GLU A 561 -12.30 11.04 -24.83
CA GLU A 561 -12.98 10.29 -25.87
C GLU A 561 -13.89 9.20 -25.30
N TYR A 562 -13.49 8.54 -24.21
CA TYR A 562 -14.32 7.55 -23.51
C TYR A 562 -15.66 8.16 -23.05
N LEU A 563 -15.61 9.37 -22.50
CA LEU A 563 -16.81 10.09 -22.05
C LEU A 563 -17.67 10.54 -23.23
N GLU A 564 -17.05 11.18 -24.23
CA GLU A 564 -17.77 11.69 -25.41
C GLU A 564 -18.49 10.59 -26.19
N LYS A 565 -17.86 9.42 -26.30
CA LYS A 565 -18.39 8.28 -27.07
C LYS A 565 -19.14 7.27 -26.22
N GLY A 566 -19.28 7.52 -24.91
CA GLY A 566 -20.06 6.70 -23.99
C GLY A 566 -19.48 5.32 -23.67
N GLY A 567 -18.15 5.14 -23.73
CA GLY A 567 -17.49 3.88 -23.40
C GLY A 567 -16.18 3.63 -24.17
N PRO A 568 -15.60 2.43 -24.06
CA PRO A 568 -14.37 2.08 -24.76
C PRO A 568 -14.62 1.87 -26.27
N ALA A 569 -13.57 1.94 -27.09
CA ALA A 569 -13.68 1.65 -28.53
C ALA A 569 -14.01 0.17 -28.81
N MET A 570 -13.58 -0.73 -27.94
CA MET A 570 -13.90 -2.15 -27.93
C MET A 570 -13.82 -2.66 -26.49
N THR A 571 -14.47 -3.79 -26.22
CA THR A 571 -14.34 -4.48 -24.94
C THR A 571 -13.61 -5.80 -25.15
N PHE A 572 -12.46 -5.97 -24.49
CA PHE A 572 -11.78 -7.24 -24.40
C PHE A 572 -11.58 -7.61 -22.92
N LEU A 573 -12.21 -8.71 -22.52
CA LEU A 573 -12.08 -9.31 -21.21
C LEU A 573 -11.62 -10.75 -21.39
N PHE A 574 -10.76 -11.21 -20.49
CA PHE A 574 -10.23 -12.57 -20.59
C PHE A 574 -10.03 -13.20 -19.22
N HIS A 575 -10.19 -14.52 -19.18
CA HIS A 575 -9.81 -15.30 -18.03
C HIS A 575 -8.30 -15.18 -17.86
N PRO A 576 -7.80 -14.88 -16.65
CA PRO A 576 -6.37 -14.84 -16.37
C PRO A 576 -5.59 -16.13 -16.71
N SER A 577 -6.26 -17.24 -17.05
CA SER A 577 -5.65 -18.50 -17.51
C SER A 577 -5.04 -18.37 -18.91
N LEU A 578 -5.43 -17.35 -19.70
CA LEU A 578 -4.69 -16.96 -20.89
C LEU A 578 -3.24 -16.57 -20.56
N GLY A 579 -3.01 -16.03 -19.36
CA GLY A 579 -1.69 -15.79 -18.83
C GLY A 579 -1.70 -14.56 -17.91
N PRO A 580 -0.91 -14.56 -16.83
CA PRO A 580 -0.74 -13.38 -15.98
C PRO A 580 0.23 -12.35 -16.59
N MET A 581 0.82 -12.64 -17.75
CA MET A 581 1.74 -11.75 -18.47
C MET A 581 1.32 -11.65 -19.92
N TRP A 582 1.45 -10.47 -20.50
CA TRP A 582 1.09 -10.23 -21.89
C TRP A 582 1.89 -11.10 -22.86
N ASP A 583 3.16 -11.39 -22.57
CA ASP A 583 4.01 -12.29 -23.36
C ASP A 583 3.46 -13.73 -23.42
N VAL A 584 2.82 -14.19 -22.34
CA VAL A 584 2.18 -15.52 -22.29
C VAL A 584 0.87 -15.50 -23.07
N ILE A 585 0.07 -14.44 -22.94
CA ILE A 585 -1.18 -14.30 -23.69
C ILE A 585 -0.89 -14.22 -25.19
N ARG A 586 0.15 -13.48 -25.58
CA ARG A 586 0.60 -13.33 -26.96
C ARG A 586 0.83 -14.70 -27.59
N GLN A 587 1.28 -15.69 -26.83
CA GLN A 587 1.51 -17.05 -27.35
C GLN A 587 0.23 -17.74 -27.85
N LYS A 588 -0.93 -17.38 -27.30
CA LYS A 588 -2.22 -18.03 -27.53
C LYS A 588 -3.09 -17.27 -28.52
N ILE A 589 -3.04 -15.93 -28.49
CA ILE A 589 -3.76 -15.07 -29.44
C ILE A 589 -2.79 -14.65 -30.53
N ARG A 590 -3.07 -15.03 -31.80
CA ARG A 590 -2.19 -14.77 -32.95
C ARG A 590 -3.00 -14.19 -34.11
N GLY A 591 -2.87 -12.90 -34.35
CA GLY A 591 -3.57 -12.22 -35.44
C GLY A 591 -5.09 -12.17 -35.25
N GLY A 592 -5.79 -11.63 -36.25
CA GLY A 592 -7.24 -11.39 -36.22
C GLY A 592 -7.58 -9.90 -36.24
N ALA A 593 -8.85 -9.57 -36.04
CA ALA A 593 -9.30 -8.18 -36.00
C ALA A 593 -10.50 -8.01 -35.06
N MET A 594 -10.57 -6.84 -34.41
CA MET A 594 -11.76 -6.32 -33.75
C MET A 594 -12.11 -4.98 -34.37
N THR A 595 -13.40 -4.68 -34.45
CA THR A 595 -13.92 -3.40 -34.95
C THR A 595 -14.45 -2.56 -33.81
N THR A 596 -14.68 -1.27 -34.04
CA THR A 596 -15.31 -0.38 -33.05
C THR A 596 -16.65 -0.94 -32.59
N GLY A 597 -16.89 -0.96 -31.28
CA GLY A 597 -18.08 -1.53 -30.64
C GLY A 597 -18.07 -3.05 -30.49
N ALA A 598 -17.00 -3.73 -30.92
CA ALA A 598 -16.90 -5.17 -30.72
C ALA A 598 -16.62 -5.50 -29.26
N GLU A 599 -17.23 -6.60 -28.79
CA GLU A 599 -17.00 -7.17 -27.47
C GLU A 599 -16.51 -8.61 -27.62
N LEU A 600 -15.41 -8.92 -26.96
CA LEU A 600 -14.86 -10.27 -26.88
C LEU A 600 -14.56 -10.59 -25.42
N VAL A 601 -15.23 -11.62 -24.91
CA VAL A 601 -15.03 -12.15 -23.57
C VAL A 601 -14.55 -13.60 -23.70
N LEU A 602 -13.33 -13.87 -23.27
CA LEU A 602 -12.75 -15.21 -23.23
C LEU A 602 -12.81 -15.72 -21.78
N GLU A 603 -13.65 -16.71 -21.47
CA GLU A 603 -13.81 -17.25 -20.10
C GLU A 603 -13.37 -18.71 -19.99
#